data_AF-A0A9E1WMP2-F1
#
_entry.id   AF-A0A9E1WMP2-F1
#
_cell.length_a   1.000
_cell.length_b   1.000
_cell.length_c   1.000
_cell.angle_alpha   90.00
_cell.angle_beta   90.00
_cell.angle_gamma   90.00
#
_symmetry.space_group_name_H-M   'P 1'
#
loop_
_entity.id
_entity.type
_entity.pdbx_description
1 polymer ?
#
loop_
_entity_poly.entity_id
_entity_poly.type
_entity_poly.pdbx_seq_one_letter_code
_entity_poly.pdbx_strand_id
1 'polypeptide(L)'
;MSDNTASNTPGNFPRITEQGMDDLSRRIGVKIANEIEPWCHEATRDNIRHYAHGIGDDNPLWCDPDYAAGTAQGGMVALPSFLFSTSRI
;
A
#
# COMPACT_ATOMS: atom_id res chain seq x y z
N MET A 1 -1.21 11.22 41.26
CA MET A 1 -0.95 12.21 40.20
C MET A 1 0.53 12.16 39.89
N SER A 2 0.91 11.46 38.82
CA SER A 2 2.32 11.31 38.41
C SER A 2 2.52 12.06 37.10
N ASP A 3 3.54 12.91 37.08
CA ASP A 3 3.90 13.85 36.00
C ASP A 3 4.08 13.18 34.62
N ASN A 4 3.45 13.76 33.60
CA ASN A 4 3.61 13.38 32.20
C ASN A 4 4.23 14.51 31.36
N THR A 5 5.23 15.21 31.92
CA THR A 5 5.97 16.25 31.20
C THR A 5 7.28 15.70 30.65
N ALA A 6 7.23 15.10 29.45
CA ALA A 6 8.44 14.77 28.71
C ALA A 6 8.97 16.03 28.01
N SER A 7 10.09 16.57 28.48
CA SER A 7 10.83 17.65 27.81
C SER A 7 11.54 17.13 26.56
N ASN A 8 11.43 17.87 25.45
CA ASN A 8 12.06 17.51 24.18
C ASN A 8 13.50 18.05 24.10
N THR A 9 14.47 17.13 24.10
CA THR A 9 15.91 17.40 23.90
C THR A 9 16.31 17.02 22.46
N PRO A 10 17.33 17.65 21.82
CA PRO A 10 17.72 17.33 20.43
C PRO A 10 18.11 15.86 20.29
N GLY A 11 17.48 15.16 19.34
CA GLY A 11 17.47 13.69 19.24
C GLY A 11 16.06 13.06 19.33
N ASN A 12 15.01 13.89 19.25
CA ASN A 12 13.63 13.48 19.48
C ASN A 12 13.03 12.69 18.31
N PHE A 13 13.12 11.37 18.38
CA PHE A 13 12.30 10.47 17.58
C PHE A 13 10.87 10.42 18.14
N PRO A 14 9.83 10.25 17.30
CA PRO A 14 8.47 10.03 17.77
C PRO A 14 8.45 8.84 18.75
N ARG A 15 7.88 9.03 19.95
CA ARG A 15 7.71 7.95 20.92
C ARG A 15 6.30 7.37 20.83
N ILE A 16 6.21 6.06 20.98
CA ILE A 16 4.93 5.38 21.22
C ILE A 16 4.51 5.75 22.65
N THR A 17 3.35 6.37 22.80
CA THR A 17 2.80 6.82 24.09
C THR A 17 1.44 6.18 24.35
N GLU A 18 1.04 6.08 25.62
CA GLU A 18 -0.30 5.61 26.00
C GLU A 18 -1.38 6.46 25.34
N GLN A 19 -1.26 7.79 25.42
CA GLN A 19 -2.17 8.70 24.74
C GLN A 19 -2.23 8.45 23.23
N GLY A 20 -1.09 8.23 22.56
CA GLY A 20 -1.06 7.90 21.14
C GLY A 20 -1.75 6.57 20.83
N MET A 21 -1.64 5.59 21.74
CA MET A 21 -2.33 4.31 21.60
C MET A 21 -3.85 4.45 21.80
N ASP A 22 -4.28 5.24 22.77
CA ASP A 22 -5.70 5.56 23.01
C ASP A 22 -6.31 6.31 21.82
N ASP A 23 -5.58 7.27 21.26
CA ASP A 23 -5.99 8.03 20.07
C ASP A 23 -6.19 7.13 18.85
N LEU A 24 -5.32 6.13 18.65
CA LEU A 24 -5.44 5.14 17.58
C LEU A 24 -6.60 4.18 17.83
N SER A 25 -6.77 3.71 19.07
CA SER A 25 -7.85 2.78 19.44
C SER A 25 -9.24 3.37 19.19
N ARG A 26 -9.41 4.68 19.39
CA ARG A 26 -10.67 5.39 19.08
C ARG A 26 -11.02 5.42 17.60
N ARG A 27 -10.12 5.01 16.69
CA ARG A 27 -10.39 4.93 15.24
C ARG A 27 -11.04 3.61 14.82
N ILE A 28 -11.10 2.61 15.68
CA ILE A 28 -11.75 1.32 15.38
C ILE A 28 -13.23 1.56 15.08
N GLY A 29 -13.71 1.08 13.94
CA GLY A 29 -15.10 1.25 13.50
C GLY A 29 -15.45 2.64 12.96
N VAL A 30 -14.51 3.58 12.95
CA VAL A 30 -14.71 4.90 12.34
C VAL A 30 -14.43 4.79 10.84
N LYS A 31 -15.42 5.16 10.00
CA LYS A 31 -15.24 5.17 8.54
C LYS A 31 -14.16 6.19 8.15
N ILE A 32 -13.27 5.78 7.24
CA ILE A 32 -12.28 6.68 6.65
C ILE A 32 -13.04 7.70 5.77
N ALA A 33 -12.94 8.99 6.11
CA ALA A 33 -13.70 10.05 5.46
C ALA A 33 -13.00 10.65 4.22
N ASN A 34 -11.66 10.54 4.16
CA ASN A 34 -10.85 11.07 3.07
C ASN A 34 -10.18 9.91 2.33
N GLU A 35 -10.84 9.44 1.27
CA GLU A 35 -10.23 8.50 0.33
C GLU A 35 -9.28 9.31 -0.57
N ILE A 36 -7.97 9.12 -0.39
CA ILE A 36 -6.97 9.73 -1.27
C ILE A 36 -7.04 8.98 -2.60
N GLU A 37 -6.88 9.70 -3.72
CA GLU A 37 -6.80 9.10 -5.05
C GLU A 37 -5.89 7.86 -5.09
N PRO A 38 -6.30 6.78 -5.79
CA PRO A 38 -5.51 5.56 -5.89
C PRO A 38 -4.18 5.81 -6.62
N TRP A 39 -3.23 4.90 -6.45
CA TRP A 39 -1.97 4.96 -7.19
C TRP A 39 -2.19 4.68 -8.68
N CYS A 40 -3.13 3.79 -9.00
CA CYS A 40 -3.47 3.40 -10.36
C CYS A 40 -4.99 3.35 -10.54
N HIS A 41 -5.50 4.05 -11.55
CA HIS A 41 -6.90 3.90 -12.00
C HIS A 41 -7.06 2.78 -13.03
N GLU A 42 -5.99 2.48 -13.77
CA GLU A 42 -6.02 1.55 -14.89
C GLU A 42 -4.92 0.51 -14.77
N ALA A 43 -5.24 -0.73 -15.13
CA ALA A 43 -4.29 -1.82 -15.25
C ALA A 43 -3.56 -1.77 -16.60
N THR A 44 -2.86 -0.67 -16.86
CA THR A 44 -2.03 -0.54 -18.06
C THR A 44 -0.79 -1.43 -17.95
N ARG A 45 -0.18 -1.78 -19.09
CA ARG A 45 1.08 -2.53 -19.11
C ARG A 45 2.15 -1.89 -18.21
N ASP A 46 2.26 -0.57 -18.22
CA ASP A 46 3.28 0.12 -17.44
C ASP A 46 2.99 0.10 -15.94
N ASN A 47 1.73 0.26 -15.54
CA ASN A 47 1.33 0.17 -14.13
C ASN A 47 1.55 -1.25 -13.58
N ILE A 48 1.15 -2.28 -14.34
CA ILE A 48 1.37 -3.69 -13.97
C ILE A 48 2.86 -3.97 -13.80
N ARG A 49 3.69 -3.54 -14.76
CA ARG A 49 5.15 -3.71 -14.71
C ARG A 49 5.79 -3.00 -13.52
N HIS A 50 5.42 -1.73 -13.27
CA HIS A 50 5.96 -0.99 -12.13
C HIS A 50 5.57 -1.62 -10.80
N TYR A 51 4.32 -2.06 -10.66
CA TYR A 51 3.86 -2.73 -9.45
C TYR A 51 4.60 -4.05 -9.22
N ALA A 52 4.66 -4.91 -10.24
CA ALA A 52 5.35 -6.20 -10.20
C ALA A 52 6.82 -6.04 -9.76
N HIS A 53 7.57 -5.14 -10.40
CA HIS A 53 8.95 -4.87 -10.03
C HIS A 53 9.09 -4.21 -8.65
N GLY A 54 8.14 -3.36 -8.25
CA GLY A 54 8.14 -2.71 -6.95
C GLY A 54 8.04 -3.71 -5.79
N ILE A 55 7.36 -4.84 -5.99
CA ILE A 55 7.24 -5.91 -5.00
C ILE A 55 8.23 -7.07 -5.23
N GLY A 56 9.00 -7.03 -6.32
CA GLY A 56 9.94 -8.10 -6.68
C GLY A 56 9.29 -9.36 -7.27
N ASP A 57 8.10 -9.24 -7.85
CA ASP A 57 7.43 -10.34 -8.57
C ASP A 57 7.83 -10.33 -10.04
N ASP A 58 8.50 -11.39 -10.48
CA ASP A 58 9.07 -11.55 -11.81
C ASP A 58 8.32 -12.58 -12.67
N ASN A 59 7.09 -12.97 -12.29
CA ASN A 59 6.34 -13.97 -13.05
C ASN A 59 6.05 -13.49 -14.50
N PRO A 60 6.43 -14.30 -15.51
CA PRO A 60 6.35 -13.88 -16.90
C PRO A 60 4.93 -13.67 -17.42
N LEU A 61 3.88 -14.18 -16.74
CA LEU A 61 2.49 -13.95 -17.13
C LEU A 61 2.10 -12.46 -17.19
N TRP A 62 2.72 -11.62 -16.36
CA TRP A 62 2.46 -10.18 -16.33
C TRP A 62 3.68 -9.31 -16.67
N CYS A 63 4.86 -9.92 -16.76
CA CYS A 63 6.11 -9.24 -17.09
C CYS A 63 6.54 -9.42 -18.56
N ASP A 64 6.12 -10.51 -19.21
CA ASP A 64 6.52 -10.88 -20.56
C ASP A 64 5.29 -11.06 -21.47
N PRO A 65 5.02 -10.12 -22.40
CA PRO A 65 3.92 -10.22 -23.34
C PRO A 65 3.94 -11.47 -24.22
N ASP A 66 5.13 -11.93 -24.63
CA ASP A 66 5.28 -13.06 -25.54
C ASP A 66 4.98 -14.37 -24.82
N TYR A 67 5.45 -14.49 -23.58
CA TYR A 67 5.06 -15.60 -22.69
C TYR A 67 3.54 -15.60 -22.48
N ALA A 68 2.97 -14.44 -22.09
CA ALA A 68 1.56 -14.33 -21.76
C ALA A 68 0.63 -14.67 -22.93
N ALA A 69 1.02 -14.33 -24.16
CA ALA A 69 0.27 -14.67 -25.38
C ALA A 69 0.11 -16.19 -25.59
N GLY A 70 1.07 -16.99 -25.11
CA GLY A 70 1.02 -18.46 -25.19
C GLY A 70 0.20 -19.13 -24.08
N THR A 71 -0.32 -18.36 -23.12
CA THR A 71 -1.09 -18.88 -21.98
C THR A 71 -2.58 -18.93 -22.26
N ALA A 72 -3.35 -19.56 -21.36
CA ALA A 72 -4.81 -19.61 -21.44
C ALA A 72 -5.46 -18.21 -21.38
N GLN A 73 -4.76 -17.22 -20.84
CA GLN A 73 -5.20 -15.83 -20.76
C GLN A 73 -5.08 -15.10 -22.11
N GLY A 74 -4.27 -15.63 -23.05
CA GLY A 74 -4.11 -15.09 -24.41
C GLY A 74 -3.43 -13.72 -24.49
N GLY A 75 -2.85 -13.24 -23.38
CA GLY A 75 -2.21 -11.94 -23.24
C GLY A 75 -1.90 -11.64 -21.78
N MET A 76 -1.19 -10.52 -21.55
CA MET A 76 -0.88 -10.11 -20.18
C MET A 76 -2.13 -9.79 -19.39
N VAL A 77 -2.12 -10.17 -18.12
CA VAL A 77 -3.12 -9.80 -17.11
C VAL A 77 -2.42 -9.11 -15.95
N ALA A 78 -3.15 -8.31 -15.17
CA ALA A 78 -2.60 -7.78 -13.92
C ALA A 78 -2.43 -8.91 -12.89
N LEU A 79 -1.41 -8.78 -12.04
CA LEU A 79 -1.24 -9.66 -10.88
C LEU A 79 -2.45 -9.54 -9.94
N PRO A 80 -2.87 -10.61 -9.24
CA PRO A 80 -4.02 -10.54 -8.33
C PRO A 80 -3.91 -9.45 -7.26
N SER A 81 -2.69 -9.15 -6.80
CA SER A 81 -2.41 -8.11 -5.80
C SER A 81 -2.44 -6.68 -6.36
N PHE A 82 -2.56 -6.49 -7.68
CA PHE A 82 -2.62 -5.15 -8.30
C PHE A 82 -3.80 -4.32 -7.77
N LEU A 83 -4.87 -4.95 -7.27
CA LEU A 83 -5.98 -4.27 -6.60
C LEU A 83 -5.54 -3.40 -5.40
N PHE A 84 -4.41 -3.71 -4.76
CA PHE A 84 -3.87 -2.84 -3.71
C PHE A 84 -3.35 -1.50 -4.24
N SER A 85 -3.04 -1.40 -5.53
CA SER A 85 -2.68 -0.12 -6.16
C SER A 85 -3.90 0.73 -6.54
N THR A 86 -5.08 0.11 -6.65
CA THR A 86 -6.33 0.77 -7.04
C THR A 86 -7.12 1.31 -5.85
N SER A 87 -6.52 1.30 -4.66
CA SER A 87 -7.12 1.75 -3.42
C SER A 87 -6.03 2.25 -2.46
N ARG A 88 -6.34 3.22 -1.57
CA ARG A 88 -5.40 3.77 -0.58
C ARG A 88 -5.91 3.66 0.87
N ILE A 89 -6.74 2.67 1.12
CA ILE A 89 -7.26 2.31 2.45
C ILE A 89 -6.52 1.12 3.05
#